data_AF-A0A1I7S9D0-F1
#
_entry.id   AF-A0A1I7S9D0-F1
#
_cell.length_a   1.000
_cell.length_b   1.000
_cell.length_c   1.000
_cell.angle_alpha   90.00
_cell.angle_beta   90.00
_cell.angle_gamma   90.00
#
_symmetry.space_group_name_H-M   'P 1'
#
loop_
_entity.id
_entity.type
_entity.pdbx_description
1 polymer ?
#
loop_
_entity_poly.entity_id
_entity_poly.type
_entity_poly.pdbx_seq_one_letter_code
_entity_poly.pdbx_strand_id
1 'polypeptide(L)'
;MCNMVMDNTELKQITKMLSRLAVLGGRVAVPSVRTFHVSSKQAARFEGSRFTQYTFGTKTKAGPTIRERLLGPTTGKPFVYGTYAIAGASVFGIGMLCYYGAGMSKGLSAMDRAALWPEHVRQRLQTTYAYLAGSLALTAGAGVAAARSPAILALTSGGGLLVFIGSMAAIIGTGMLVRSLDYEGSKGAKIMAWAVHCGVMGAVLAPLCVVGGPALMRAAWYTAGLVAGLSATAMCAPSEKFLMMGGPLAMGLGVVFVANIGSFFFPPHTALGASLASVVVYGGLILFSMFLLYDTQRIIKKAEHQPFGGVQTYYNQYGQPVQEVYQSGFDPINAQLSLYMDILNIFIRMVMIMGGGNQRRK
;
A
#
# COMPACT_ATOMS: atom_id res chain seq x y z
N MET A 1 28.57 -27.89 19.51
CA MET A 1 28.12 -27.43 20.83
C MET A 1 29.04 -26.29 21.28
N CYS A 2 28.59 -25.04 21.16
CA CYS A 2 29.21 -23.89 21.82
C CYS A 2 28.06 -23.07 22.39
N ASN A 3 27.82 -23.25 23.69
CA ASN A 3 26.86 -22.45 24.46
C ASN A 3 27.48 -21.07 24.71
N MET A 4 26.83 -20.02 24.19
CA MET A 4 27.14 -18.65 24.57
C MET A 4 26.14 -18.26 25.67
N VAL A 5 26.50 -18.56 26.91
CA VAL A 5 25.83 -18.02 28.10
C VAL A 5 26.28 -16.57 28.21
N MET A 6 25.37 -15.61 27.96
CA MET A 6 25.65 -14.20 28.24
C MET A 6 25.78 -13.97 29.74
N ASP A 7 26.87 -13.32 30.13
CA ASP A 7 27.18 -12.94 31.49
C ASP A 7 26.24 -11.82 32.01
N ASN A 8 25.83 -11.92 33.27
CA ASN A 8 24.90 -10.98 33.95
C ASN A 8 25.46 -9.55 34.06
N THR A 9 26.76 -9.39 33.82
CA THR A 9 27.48 -8.12 33.84
C THR A 9 27.14 -7.26 32.60
N GLU A 10 27.02 -7.88 31.42
CA GLU A 10 26.63 -7.22 30.17
C GLU A 10 25.16 -6.75 30.22
N LEU A 11 24.28 -7.56 30.81
CA LEU A 11 22.86 -7.23 30.98
C LEU A 11 22.67 -6.00 31.88
N LYS A 12 23.49 -5.87 32.94
CA LYS A 12 23.49 -4.69 33.83
C LYS A 12 24.04 -3.45 33.13
N GLN A 13 25.01 -3.59 32.24
CA GLN A 13 25.58 -2.46 31.50
C GLN A 13 24.59 -1.92 30.45
N ILE A 14 23.86 -2.81 29.75
CA ILE A 14 22.79 -2.45 28.82
C ILE A 14 21.61 -1.78 29.56
N THR A 15 21.22 -2.30 30.72
CA THR A 15 20.12 -1.71 31.53
C THR A 15 20.50 -0.33 32.09
N LYS A 16 21.77 -0.11 32.45
CA LYS A 16 22.29 1.19 32.91
C LYS A 16 22.45 2.22 31.77
N MET A 17 22.62 1.76 30.53
CA MET A 17 22.55 2.62 29.33
C MET A 17 21.10 3.01 29.00
N LEU A 18 20.16 2.08 29.12
CA LEU A 18 18.73 2.34 28.85
C LEU A 18 18.09 3.27 29.89
N SER A 19 18.51 3.20 31.16
CA SER A 19 18.03 4.13 32.20
C SER A 19 18.55 5.55 32.07
N ARG A 20 19.70 5.77 31.43
CA ARG A 20 20.22 7.12 31.09
C ARG A 20 19.50 7.77 29.91
N LEU A 21 18.85 6.99 29.06
CA LEU A 21 18.03 7.49 27.95
C LEU A 21 16.62 7.93 28.40
N ALA A 22 16.16 7.46 29.56
CA ALA A 22 14.82 7.77 30.08
C ALA A 22 14.73 9.06 30.92
N VAL A 23 15.85 9.72 31.26
CA VAL A 23 15.87 10.86 32.20
C VAL A 23 16.25 12.21 31.55
N LEU A 24 16.45 12.28 30.23
CA LEU A 24 16.60 13.55 29.51
C LEU A 24 15.27 14.13 28.99
N GLY A 25 14.21 13.98 29.80
CA GLY A 25 12.96 14.72 29.67
C GLY A 25 13.08 16.07 30.35
N GLY A 26 13.66 17.07 29.67
CA GLY A 26 13.78 18.41 30.24
C GLY A 26 14.41 19.43 29.32
N ARG A 27 13.54 20.31 28.79
CA ARG A 27 13.83 21.67 28.26
C ARG A 27 14.59 21.73 26.94
N VAL A 28 13.83 21.70 25.84
CA VAL A 28 14.21 22.40 24.61
C VAL A 28 13.33 23.64 24.50
N ALA A 29 13.96 24.81 24.68
CA ALA A 29 13.37 26.10 24.42
C ALA A 29 12.96 26.18 22.95
N VAL A 30 11.71 26.54 22.70
CA VAL A 30 11.19 26.87 21.37
C VAL A 30 11.88 28.16 20.92
N PRO A 31 12.64 28.20 19.82
CA PRO A 31 12.97 29.48 19.23
C PRO A 31 11.68 30.03 18.61
N SER A 32 11.16 31.08 19.22
CA SER A 32 10.16 31.97 18.61
C SER A 32 10.75 32.54 17.32
N VAL A 33 10.51 31.86 16.20
CA VAL A 33 10.77 32.44 14.88
C VAL A 33 9.61 33.39 14.60
N ARG A 34 9.78 34.65 15.02
CA ARG A 34 9.02 35.76 14.45
C ARG A 34 9.39 35.85 12.98
N THR A 35 8.54 35.30 12.12
CA THR A 35 8.62 35.53 10.68
C THR A 35 8.31 37.01 10.44
N PHE A 36 9.33 37.79 10.11
CA PHE A 36 9.15 39.16 9.66
C PHE A 36 8.33 39.13 8.36
N HIS A 37 7.11 39.67 8.42
CA HIS A 37 6.38 40.05 7.22
C HIS A 37 7.12 41.21 6.57
N VAL A 38 7.88 40.95 5.51
CA VAL A 38 8.23 42.01 4.56
C VAL A 38 6.99 42.24 3.70
N SER A 39 6.11 43.10 4.21
CA SER A 39 5.09 43.76 3.40
C SER A 39 5.83 44.61 2.37
N SER A 40 5.69 44.27 1.10
CA SER A 40 6.20 45.04 -0.03
C SER A 40 5.42 46.36 -0.21
N LYS A 41 5.53 47.24 0.78
CA LYS A 41 5.07 48.63 0.72
C LYS A 41 6.19 49.54 1.20
N GLN A 42 7.21 49.66 0.37
CA GLN A 42 8.13 50.79 0.44
C GLN A 42 8.31 51.30 -0.99
N ALA A 43 7.24 51.92 -1.48
CA ALA A 43 7.32 52.78 -2.65
C ALA A 43 8.09 54.04 -2.25
N ALA A 44 9.00 54.42 -3.13
CA ALA A 44 9.91 55.54 -3.09
C ALA A 44 9.36 56.79 -2.38
N ARG A 45 10.15 57.33 -1.45
CA ARG A 45 10.16 58.78 -1.18
C ARG A 45 10.77 59.45 -2.40
N PHE A 46 9.93 59.96 -3.28
CA PHE A 46 10.31 61.00 -4.21
C PHE A 46 9.43 62.21 -3.92
N GLU A 47 10.09 63.29 -3.52
CA GLU A 47 9.52 64.60 -3.30
C GLU A 47 9.33 65.23 -4.68
N GLY A 48 8.10 65.66 -5.01
CA GLY A 48 7.80 66.21 -6.33
C GLY A 48 6.31 66.43 -6.58
N SER A 49 5.87 67.65 -6.27
CA SER A 49 4.86 68.45 -7.00
C SER A 49 3.58 67.79 -7.54
N ARG A 50 2.45 68.25 -6.97
CA ARG A 50 1.09 68.35 -7.51
C ARG A 50 0.89 67.93 -8.99
N PHE A 51 0.12 66.86 -9.20
CA PHE A 51 -0.85 66.78 -10.30
C PHE A 51 -2.00 65.86 -9.92
N THR A 52 -3.20 66.42 -9.82
CA THR A 52 -4.45 65.70 -9.55
C THR A 52 -4.92 65.04 -10.85
N GLN A 53 -4.72 63.73 -10.97
CA GLN A 53 -5.28 62.95 -12.06
C GLN A 53 -6.23 61.90 -11.49
N TYR A 54 -7.53 62.20 -11.56
CA TYR A 54 -8.61 61.25 -11.28
C TYR A 54 -8.59 60.15 -12.36
N THR A 55 -7.74 59.14 -12.15
CA THR A 55 -7.79 57.91 -12.93
C THR A 55 -8.74 56.96 -12.21
N PHE A 56 -9.80 56.56 -12.91
CA PHE A 56 -10.72 55.51 -12.49
C PHE A 56 -9.93 54.18 -12.42
N GLY A 57 -9.30 53.94 -11.27
CA GLY A 57 -8.57 52.70 -11.00
C GLY A 57 -9.57 51.58 -10.76
N THR A 58 -9.87 50.80 -11.80
CA THR A 58 -10.37 49.45 -11.61
C THR A 58 -9.37 48.71 -10.74
N LYS A 59 -9.74 48.46 -9.48
CA LYS A 59 -8.98 47.57 -8.60
C LYS A 59 -9.09 46.15 -9.14
N THR A 60 -8.31 45.83 -10.17
CA THR A 60 -8.01 44.44 -10.49
C THR A 60 -7.24 43.90 -9.29
N LYS A 61 -7.90 43.10 -8.46
CA LYS A 61 -7.20 42.25 -7.51
C LYS A 61 -6.33 41.33 -8.37
N ALA A 62 -5.06 41.69 -8.55
CA ALA A 62 -4.03 40.77 -9.05
C ALA A 62 -3.77 39.71 -7.98
N GLY A 63 -4.80 38.91 -7.69
CA GLY A 63 -4.59 37.61 -7.07
C GLY A 63 -3.95 36.72 -8.14
N PRO A 64 -2.97 35.88 -7.78
CA PRO A 64 -2.40 34.94 -8.73
C PRO A 64 -3.54 34.13 -9.36
N THR A 65 -3.52 34.04 -10.68
CA THR A 65 -4.57 33.35 -11.45
C THR A 65 -4.67 31.90 -10.98
N ILE A 66 -5.82 31.24 -11.17
CA ILE A 66 -5.99 29.82 -10.77
C ILE A 66 -4.86 28.96 -11.36
N ARG A 67 -4.49 29.22 -12.62
CA ARG A 67 -3.34 28.59 -13.27
C ARG A 67 -2.02 28.81 -12.53
N GLU A 68 -1.78 30.02 -12.06
CA GLU A 68 -0.56 30.41 -11.33
C GLU A 68 -0.53 29.88 -9.89
N ARG A 69 -1.70 29.70 -9.25
CA ARG A 69 -1.79 29.01 -7.94
C ARG A 69 -1.59 27.50 -8.07
N LEU A 70 -2.07 26.91 -9.16
CA LEU A 70 -2.02 25.48 -9.43
C LEU A 70 -0.65 25.02 -9.95
N LEU A 71 -0.01 25.83 -10.80
CA LEU A 71 1.33 25.57 -11.33
C LEU A 71 2.44 26.28 -10.52
N GLY A 72 2.07 27.10 -9.55
CA GLY A 72 3.01 27.78 -8.66
C GLY A 72 3.78 26.80 -7.76
N PRO A 73 4.91 27.27 -7.17
CA PRO A 73 5.74 26.47 -6.31
C PRO A 73 4.97 26.01 -5.06
N THR A 74 5.03 24.71 -4.79
CA THR A 74 4.32 24.11 -3.66
C THR A 74 4.96 24.45 -2.31
N THR A 75 4.14 24.80 -1.31
CA THR A 75 4.60 24.98 0.09
C THR A 75 4.66 23.66 0.86
N GLY A 76 4.47 22.50 0.20
CA GLY A 76 4.46 21.18 0.85
C GLY A 76 3.17 20.81 1.60
N LYS A 77 2.18 21.72 1.66
CA LYS A 77 0.87 21.52 2.31
C LYS A 77 0.17 20.21 1.93
N PRO A 78 0.14 19.76 0.66
CA PRO A 78 -0.55 18.52 0.30
C PRO A 78 -0.02 17.27 1.02
N PHE A 79 1.29 17.20 1.25
CA PHE A 79 1.92 16.08 1.98
C PHE A 79 1.63 16.10 3.48
N VAL A 80 1.45 17.30 4.06
CA VAL A 80 1.06 17.46 5.47
C VAL A 80 -0.37 16.97 5.67
N TYR A 81 -1.30 17.37 4.79
CA TYR A 81 -2.66 16.85 4.81
C TYR A 81 -2.71 15.33 4.60
N GLY A 82 -1.90 14.79 3.69
CA GLY A 82 -1.75 13.34 3.51
C GLY A 82 -1.34 12.62 4.79
N THR A 83 -0.37 13.18 5.52
CA THR A 83 0.08 12.62 6.81
C THR A 83 -1.05 12.60 7.85
N TYR A 84 -1.81 13.69 7.98
CA TYR A 84 -2.96 13.73 8.87
C TYR A 84 -4.06 12.75 8.46
N ALA A 85 -4.28 12.55 7.16
CA ALA A 85 -5.24 11.57 6.66
C ALA A 85 -4.84 10.14 7.06
N ILE A 86 -3.55 9.77 6.91
CA ILE A 86 -3.06 8.46 7.40
C ILE A 86 -3.21 8.36 8.91
N ALA A 87 -2.84 9.39 9.68
CA ALA A 87 -2.96 9.37 11.13
C ALA A 87 -4.41 9.11 11.57
N GLY A 88 -5.38 9.78 10.95
CA GLY A 88 -6.80 9.53 11.17
C GLY A 88 -7.22 8.11 10.79
N ALA A 89 -6.80 7.62 9.63
CA ALA A 89 -7.08 6.25 9.18
C ALA A 89 -6.49 5.18 10.12
N SER A 90 -5.28 5.42 10.66
CA SER A 90 -4.64 4.52 11.62
C SER A 90 -5.39 4.47 12.96
N VAL A 91 -5.81 5.63 13.49
CA VAL A 91 -6.63 5.68 14.71
C VAL A 91 -7.95 4.95 14.50
N PHE A 92 -8.59 5.14 13.34
CA PHE A 92 -9.80 4.42 12.97
C PHE A 92 -9.56 2.91 12.88
N GLY A 93 -8.49 2.47 12.21
CA GLY A 93 -8.14 1.05 12.06
C GLY A 93 -7.82 0.37 13.39
N ILE A 94 -7.07 1.03 14.28
CA ILE A 94 -6.80 0.52 15.63
C ILE A 94 -8.09 0.48 16.45
N GLY A 95 -8.91 1.54 16.42
CA GLY A 95 -10.20 1.56 17.09
C GLY A 95 -11.12 0.43 16.64
N MET A 96 -11.12 0.15 15.32
CA MET A 96 -11.85 -0.97 14.73
C MET A 96 -11.32 -2.33 15.21
N LEU A 97 -9.99 -2.51 15.25
CA LEU A 97 -9.36 -3.73 15.77
C LEU A 97 -9.69 -3.92 17.26
N CYS A 98 -9.63 -2.87 18.08
CA CYS A 98 -9.99 -2.95 19.49
C CYS A 98 -11.48 -3.29 19.67
N TYR A 99 -12.37 -2.66 18.89
CA TYR A 99 -13.81 -2.87 19.01
C TYR A 99 -14.25 -4.30 18.63
N TYR A 100 -13.77 -4.81 17.49
CA TYR A 100 -14.15 -6.13 16.99
C TYR A 100 -13.22 -7.26 17.47
N GLY A 101 -11.95 -6.96 17.73
CA GLY A 101 -10.95 -7.96 18.14
C GLY A 101 -10.86 -8.19 19.64
N ALA A 102 -11.07 -7.16 20.48
CA ALA A 102 -11.03 -7.31 21.94
C ALA A 102 -12.40 -7.67 22.56
N GLY A 103 -13.39 -8.05 21.75
CA GLY A 103 -14.67 -8.58 22.25
C GLY A 103 -15.64 -7.54 22.84
N MET A 104 -15.44 -6.24 22.60
CA MET A 104 -16.44 -5.22 22.98
C MET A 104 -17.71 -5.27 22.11
N SER A 105 -17.64 -5.95 20.95
CA SER A 105 -18.81 -6.23 20.12
C SER A 105 -19.57 -7.47 20.61
N LYS A 106 -20.90 -7.45 20.54
CA LYS A 106 -21.81 -8.53 20.98
C LYS A 106 -21.75 -9.83 20.13
N GLY A 107 -20.70 -10.06 19.35
CA GLY A 107 -20.52 -11.23 18.49
C GLY A 107 -19.25 -12.03 18.86
N LEU A 108 -19.16 -13.28 18.41
CA LEU A 108 -17.98 -14.15 18.58
C LEU A 108 -16.70 -13.43 18.09
N SER A 109 -15.67 -13.39 18.92
CA SER A 109 -14.38 -12.78 18.56
C SER A 109 -13.73 -13.56 17.42
N ALA A 110 -12.86 -12.94 16.61
CA ALA A 110 -12.19 -13.64 15.48
C ALA A 110 -11.51 -14.95 15.88
N MET A 111 -10.93 -14.99 17.08
CA MET A 111 -10.28 -16.19 17.61
C MET A 111 -11.30 -17.31 17.85
N ASP A 112 -12.49 -16.98 18.36
CA ASP A 112 -13.56 -17.94 18.57
C ASP A 112 -14.14 -18.41 17.23
N ARG A 113 -14.32 -17.50 16.26
CA ARG A 113 -14.79 -17.85 14.92
C ARG A 113 -13.77 -18.72 14.16
N ALA A 114 -12.48 -18.41 14.26
CA ALA A 114 -11.42 -19.20 13.64
C ALA A 114 -11.24 -20.57 14.30
N ALA A 115 -11.49 -20.69 15.61
CA ALA A 115 -11.54 -21.97 16.31
C ALA A 115 -12.72 -22.84 15.85
N LEU A 116 -13.84 -22.21 15.49
CA LEU A 116 -15.03 -22.88 14.96
C LEU A 116 -14.93 -23.26 13.47
N TRP A 117 -13.87 -22.84 12.75
CA TRP A 117 -13.75 -23.15 11.32
C TRP A 117 -13.52 -24.65 11.07
N PRO A 118 -14.28 -25.27 10.15
CA PRO A 118 -14.01 -26.63 9.68
C PRO A 118 -12.59 -26.77 9.11
N GLU A 119 -12.01 -27.96 9.24
CA GLU A 119 -10.62 -28.25 8.84
C GLU A 119 -10.32 -27.86 7.38
N HIS A 120 -11.28 -28.07 6.48
CA HIS A 120 -11.12 -27.76 5.06
C HIS A 120 -10.94 -26.25 4.79
N VAL A 121 -11.61 -25.37 5.56
CA VAL A 121 -11.48 -23.90 5.42
C VAL A 121 -10.09 -23.47 5.86
N ARG A 122 -9.61 -24.03 6.98
CA ARG A 122 -8.28 -23.75 7.52
C ARG A 122 -7.19 -24.16 6.53
N GLN A 123 -7.29 -25.35 5.93
CA GLN A 123 -6.32 -25.82 4.93
C GLN A 123 -6.29 -24.94 3.68
N ARG A 124 -7.46 -24.49 3.19
CA ARG A 124 -7.55 -23.57 2.04
C ARG A 124 -6.94 -22.20 2.35
N LEU A 125 -7.20 -21.67 3.54
CA LEU A 125 -6.59 -20.41 3.98
C LEU A 125 -5.07 -20.57 4.15
N GLN A 126 -4.62 -21.62 4.82
CA GLN A 126 -3.20 -21.89 5.05
C GLN A 126 -2.43 -22.02 3.72
N THR A 127 -2.99 -22.75 2.75
CA THR A 127 -2.38 -22.87 1.41
C THR A 127 -2.37 -21.54 0.66
N THR A 128 -3.45 -20.75 0.74
CA THR A 128 -3.53 -19.40 0.15
C THR A 128 -2.44 -18.48 0.72
N TYR A 129 -2.31 -18.43 2.05
CA TYR A 129 -1.28 -17.63 2.72
C TYR A 129 0.14 -18.18 2.51
N ALA A 130 0.32 -19.49 2.33
CA ALA A 130 1.61 -20.07 1.96
C ALA A 130 2.04 -19.63 0.55
N TYR A 131 1.14 -19.66 -0.43
CA TYR A 131 1.40 -19.12 -1.77
C TYR A 131 1.61 -17.61 -1.74
N LEU A 132 0.90 -16.87 -0.89
CA LEU A 132 1.12 -15.45 -0.69
C LEU A 132 2.54 -15.17 -0.18
N ALA A 133 2.96 -15.85 0.89
CA ALA A 133 4.31 -15.71 1.44
C ALA A 133 5.37 -16.12 0.42
N GLY A 134 5.14 -17.21 -0.33
CA GLY A 134 5.98 -17.61 -1.45
C GLY A 134 6.06 -16.55 -2.54
N SER A 135 4.95 -15.88 -2.85
CA SER A 135 4.89 -14.82 -3.86
C SER A 135 5.76 -13.64 -3.45
N LEU A 136 5.67 -13.23 -2.18
CA LEU A 136 6.47 -12.13 -1.63
C LEU A 136 7.96 -12.48 -1.61
N ALA A 137 8.32 -13.70 -1.16
CA ALA A 137 9.70 -14.17 -1.15
C ALA A 137 10.29 -14.24 -2.56
N LEU A 138 9.54 -14.80 -3.52
CA LEU A 138 9.96 -14.92 -4.90
C LEU A 138 10.09 -13.54 -5.57
N THR A 139 9.16 -12.62 -5.30
CA THR A 139 9.21 -11.24 -5.79
C THR A 139 10.43 -10.50 -5.23
N ALA A 140 10.73 -10.67 -3.94
CA ALA A 140 11.90 -10.07 -3.31
C ALA A 140 13.20 -10.61 -3.90
N GLY A 141 13.30 -11.93 -4.07
CA GLY A 141 14.44 -12.59 -4.72
C GLY A 141 14.63 -12.12 -6.16
N ALA A 142 13.55 -12.09 -6.94
CA ALA A 142 13.55 -11.60 -8.31
C ALA A 142 13.92 -10.12 -8.40
N GLY A 143 13.42 -9.28 -7.48
CA GLY A 143 13.77 -7.86 -7.43
C GLY A 143 15.24 -7.61 -7.12
N VAL A 144 15.83 -8.38 -6.19
CA VAL A 144 17.27 -8.31 -5.91
C VAL A 144 18.09 -8.77 -7.12
N ALA A 145 17.68 -9.86 -7.78
CA ALA A 145 18.34 -10.35 -8.99
C ALA A 145 18.26 -9.33 -10.13
N ALA A 146 17.08 -8.74 -10.35
CA ALA A 146 16.85 -7.70 -11.36
C ALA A 146 17.63 -6.42 -11.06
N ALA A 147 17.72 -6.00 -9.80
CA ALA A 147 18.48 -4.82 -9.40
C ALA A 147 20.00 -4.98 -9.59
N ARG A 148 20.51 -6.23 -9.59
CA ARG A 148 21.91 -6.53 -9.92
C ARG A 148 22.18 -6.61 -11.42
N SER A 149 21.13 -6.72 -12.24
CA SER A 149 21.26 -6.74 -13.70
C SER A 149 21.18 -5.31 -14.25
N PRO A 150 22.26 -4.74 -14.80
CA PRO A 150 22.26 -3.36 -15.29
C PRO A 150 21.28 -3.16 -16.45
N ALA A 151 21.04 -4.19 -17.27
CA ALA A 151 20.08 -4.12 -18.37
C ALA A 151 18.63 -3.99 -17.87
N ILE A 152 18.25 -4.82 -16.89
CA ILE A 152 16.89 -4.79 -16.33
C ILE A 152 16.70 -3.52 -15.50
N LEU A 153 17.70 -3.13 -14.72
CA LEU A 153 17.65 -1.90 -13.95
C LEU A 153 17.56 -0.68 -14.88
N ALA A 154 18.33 -0.60 -15.95
CA ALA A 154 18.25 0.50 -16.93
C ALA A 154 16.88 0.56 -17.62
N LEU A 155 16.33 -0.60 -18.00
CA LEU A 155 15.00 -0.68 -18.60
C LEU A 155 13.91 -0.20 -17.63
N THR A 156 13.93 -0.67 -16.39
CA THR A 156 12.88 -0.41 -15.38
C THR A 156 13.02 0.94 -14.68
N SER A 157 14.23 1.49 -14.62
CA SER A 157 14.48 2.86 -14.15
C SER A 157 14.24 3.93 -15.22
N GLY A 158 14.06 3.52 -16.48
CA GLY A 158 13.74 4.43 -17.58
C GLY A 158 12.38 5.11 -17.35
N GLY A 159 12.37 6.39 -16.98
CA GLY A 159 11.16 7.17 -16.69
C GLY A 159 10.27 7.50 -17.91
N GLY A 160 10.35 6.74 -18.99
CA GLY A 160 9.58 6.96 -20.22
C GLY A 160 8.17 6.36 -20.16
N LEU A 161 7.22 7.00 -20.84
CA LEU A 161 5.84 6.50 -20.99
C LEU A 161 5.82 5.08 -21.57
N LEU A 162 6.76 4.74 -22.46
CA LEU A 162 6.89 3.40 -23.02
C LEU A 162 7.23 2.34 -21.96
N VAL A 163 8.12 2.65 -21.02
CA VAL A 163 8.46 1.74 -19.90
C VAL A 163 7.28 1.59 -18.96
N PHE A 164 6.55 2.69 -18.70
CA PHE A 164 5.33 2.64 -17.89
C PHE A 164 4.24 1.75 -18.54
N ILE A 165 3.92 1.97 -19.81
CA ILE A 165 2.95 1.13 -20.54
C ILE A 165 3.44 -0.31 -20.66
N GLY A 166 4.72 -0.51 -20.97
CA GLY A 166 5.33 -1.84 -21.11
C GLY A 166 5.29 -2.64 -19.81
N SER A 167 5.65 -2.02 -18.69
CA SER A 167 5.57 -2.66 -17.36
C SER A 167 4.13 -2.95 -16.95
N MET A 168 3.20 -2.03 -17.22
CA MET A 168 1.76 -2.26 -17.00
C MET A 168 1.24 -3.44 -17.81
N ALA A 169 1.55 -3.48 -19.11
CA ALA A 169 1.16 -4.56 -20.00
C ALA A 169 1.76 -5.91 -19.56
N ALA A 170 3.02 -5.94 -19.13
CA ALA A 170 3.67 -7.14 -18.61
C ALA A 170 3.00 -7.64 -17.32
N ILE A 171 2.70 -6.74 -16.36
CA ILE A 171 2.03 -7.09 -15.10
C ILE A 171 0.62 -7.60 -15.36
N ILE A 172 -0.17 -6.90 -16.18
CA ILE A 172 -1.54 -7.31 -16.52
C ILE A 172 -1.52 -8.62 -17.29
N GLY A 173 -0.67 -8.74 -18.31
CA GLY A 173 -0.57 -9.94 -19.16
C GLY A 173 -0.17 -11.18 -18.38
N THR A 174 0.87 -11.09 -17.55
CA THR A 174 1.28 -12.21 -16.69
C THR A 174 0.22 -12.52 -15.62
N GLY A 175 -0.44 -11.50 -15.06
CA GLY A 175 -1.55 -11.71 -14.12
C GLY A 175 -2.78 -12.35 -14.75
N MET A 176 -3.08 -12.04 -16.02
CA MET A 176 -4.13 -12.71 -16.79
C MET A 176 -3.76 -14.16 -17.09
N LEU A 177 -2.50 -14.42 -17.44
CA LEU A 177 -1.98 -15.77 -17.67
C LEU A 177 -2.11 -16.66 -16.43
N VAL A 178 -1.75 -16.14 -15.25
CA VAL A 178 -1.94 -16.88 -13.99
C VAL A 178 -3.42 -17.20 -13.78
N ARG A 179 -4.32 -16.26 -14.07
CA ARG A 179 -5.76 -16.45 -13.87
C ARG A 179 -6.40 -17.40 -14.88
N SER A 180 -5.92 -17.44 -16.12
CA SER A 180 -6.49 -18.26 -17.19
C SER A 180 -6.14 -19.74 -17.06
N LEU A 181 -5.05 -20.08 -16.37
CA LEU A 181 -4.66 -21.46 -16.16
C LEU A 181 -5.45 -22.08 -15.00
N ASP A 182 -5.94 -23.29 -15.21
CA ASP A 182 -6.61 -24.05 -14.16
C ASP A 182 -5.60 -24.72 -13.22
N TYR A 183 -5.93 -24.74 -11.93
CA TYR A 183 -5.06 -25.30 -10.89
C TYR A 183 -5.05 -26.84 -10.92
N GLU A 184 -6.17 -27.47 -11.30
CA GLU A 184 -6.30 -28.94 -11.26
C GLU A 184 -5.79 -29.61 -12.52
N GLY A 185 -6.09 -29.06 -13.71
CA GLY A 185 -5.65 -29.64 -14.99
C GLY A 185 -4.13 -29.61 -15.22
N SER A 186 -3.41 -28.60 -14.73
CA SER A 186 -1.97 -28.47 -14.97
C SER A 186 -1.24 -27.69 -13.86
N LYS A 187 -1.10 -28.30 -12.68
CA LYS A 187 -0.40 -27.71 -11.51
C LYS A 187 0.96 -27.09 -11.86
N GLY A 188 1.76 -27.79 -12.69
CA GLY A 188 3.07 -27.30 -13.12
C GLY A 188 3.00 -26.01 -13.94
N ALA A 189 2.12 -25.94 -14.93
CA ALA A 189 1.95 -24.74 -15.75
C ALA A 189 1.47 -23.55 -14.91
N LYS A 190 0.55 -23.79 -13.96
CA LYS A 190 0.06 -22.78 -13.04
C LYS A 190 1.17 -22.23 -12.14
N ILE A 191 1.99 -23.10 -11.54
CA ILE A 191 3.12 -22.70 -10.69
C ILE A 191 4.16 -21.92 -11.50
N MET A 192 4.44 -22.33 -12.73
CA MET A 192 5.35 -21.61 -13.63
C MET A 192 4.82 -20.22 -13.99
N ALA A 193 3.55 -20.11 -14.39
CA ALA A 193 2.93 -18.82 -14.67
C ALA A 193 2.93 -17.91 -13.43
N TRP A 194 2.65 -18.48 -12.25
CA TRP A 194 2.72 -17.77 -10.98
C TRP A 194 4.14 -17.25 -10.70
N ALA A 195 5.14 -18.11 -10.87
CA ALA A 195 6.55 -17.74 -10.68
C ALA A 195 7.00 -16.65 -11.67
N VAL A 196 6.57 -16.74 -12.93
CA VAL A 196 6.81 -15.71 -13.95
C VAL A 196 6.18 -14.39 -13.54
N HIS A 197 4.93 -14.40 -13.05
CA HIS A 197 4.27 -13.19 -12.59
C HIS A 197 5.00 -12.54 -11.41
N CYS A 198 5.41 -13.32 -10.41
CA CYS A 198 6.23 -12.81 -9.30
C CYS A 198 7.59 -12.29 -9.78
N GLY A 199 8.20 -12.94 -10.77
CA GLY A 199 9.44 -12.51 -11.40
C GLY A 199 9.31 -11.16 -12.10
N VAL A 200 8.24 -10.96 -12.88
CA VAL A 200 7.93 -9.69 -13.55
C VAL A 200 7.66 -8.59 -12.53
N MET A 201 6.88 -8.86 -11.49
CA MET A 201 6.67 -7.91 -10.41
C MET A 201 7.99 -7.52 -9.73
N GLY A 202 8.85 -8.49 -9.43
CA GLY A 202 10.17 -8.24 -8.86
C GLY A 202 11.03 -7.36 -9.77
N ALA A 203 11.03 -7.64 -11.08
CA ALA A 203 11.77 -6.84 -12.05
C ALA A 203 11.28 -5.38 -12.10
N VAL A 204 9.97 -5.15 -12.16
CA VAL A 204 9.39 -3.79 -12.16
C VAL A 204 9.71 -3.04 -10.86
N LEU A 205 9.85 -3.76 -9.74
CA LEU A 205 10.21 -3.19 -8.45
C LEU A 205 11.72 -3.02 -8.24
N ALA A 206 12.57 -3.47 -9.17
CA ALA A 206 14.03 -3.39 -9.05
C ALA A 206 14.57 -1.98 -8.76
N PRO A 207 14.03 -0.87 -9.32
CA PRO A 207 14.49 0.48 -8.98
C PRO A 207 14.33 0.82 -7.49
N LEU A 208 13.37 0.20 -6.77
CA LEU A 208 13.20 0.43 -5.33
C LEU A 208 14.37 -0.10 -4.51
N CYS A 209 15.08 -1.12 -5.00
CA CYS A 209 16.29 -1.62 -4.34
C CYS A 209 17.41 -0.56 -4.29
N VAL A 210 17.37 0.44 -5.17
CA VAL A 210 18.36 1.53 -5.23
C VAL A 210 18.09 2.61 -4.16
N VAL A 211 16.86 2.72 -3.64
CA VAL A 211 16.49 3.71 -2.60
C VAL A 211 17.24 3.47 -1.28
N GLY A 212 17.82 2.28 -1.09
CA GLY A 212 18.74 1.96 0.00
C GLY A 212 18.23 0.85 0.92
N GLY A 213 19.14 -0.06 1.30
CA GLY A 213 18.81 -1.26 2.09
C GLY A 213 18.11 -1.00 3.44
N PRO A 214 18.59 -0.06 4.28
CA PRO A 214 17.97 0.19 5.59
C PRO A 214 16.55 0.79 5.52
N ALA A 215 16.29 1.65 4.53
CA ALA A 215 14.96 2.23 4.35
C ALA A 215 13.97 1.18 3.83
N LEU A 216 14.41 0.37 2.87
CA LEU A 216 13.62 -0.73 2.30
C LEU A 216 13.23 -1.76 3.37
N MET A 217 14.18 -2.14 4.24
CA MET A 217 13.94 -3.11 5.32
C MET A 217 12.92 -2.60 6.35
N ARG A 218 13.02 -1.32 6.73
CA ARG A 218 12.04 -0.70 7.64
C ARG A 218 10.65 -0.62 6.99
N ALA A 219 10.59 -0.24 5.71
CA ALA A 219 9.33 -0.21 4.96
C ALA A 219 8.69 -1.61 4.89
N ALA A 220 9.50 -2.65 4.73
CA ALA A 220 9.04 -4.04 4.75
C ALA A 220 8.44 -4.41 6.11
N TRP A 221 9.11 -4.10 7.22
CA TRP A 221 8.58 -4.35 8.57
C TRP A 221 7.30 -3.58 8.87
N TYR A 222 7.21 -2.30 8.48
CA TYR A 222 5.97 -1.52 8.64
C TYR A 222 4.83 -2.08 7.79
N THR A 223 5.14 -2.51 6.57
CA THR A 223 4.14 -3.16 5.70
C THR A 223 3.69 -4.48 6.32
N ALA A 224 4.60 -5.33 6.80
CA ALA A 224 4.24 -6.57 7.47
C ALA A 224 3.33 -6.34 8.69
N GLY A 225 3.63 -5.33 9.51
CA GLY A 225 2.78 -4.92 10.63
C GLY A 225 1.39 -4.43 10.20
N LEU A 226 1.33 -3.60 9.15
CA LEU A 226 0.06 -3.13 8.58
C LEU A 226 -0.78 -4.29 8.04
N VAL A 227 -0.18 -5.18 7.25
CA VAL A 227 -0.85 -6.35 6.66
C VAL A 227 -1.37 -7.26 7.76
N ALA A 228 -0.53 -7.60 8.76
CA ALA A 228 -0.93 -8.44 9.87
C ALA A 228 -2.06 -7.81 10.70
N GLY A 229 -1.94 -6.52 11.03
CA GLY A 229 -2.96 -5.80 11.80
C GLY A 229 -4.30 -5.67 11.06
N LEU A 230 -4.26 -5.33 9.77
CA LEU A 230 -5.46 -5.20 8.95
C LEU A 230 -6.12 -6.55 8.64
N SER A 231 -5.32 -7.60 8.39
CA SER A 231 -5.86 -8.97 8.24
C SER A 231 -6.48 -9.47 9.54
N ALA A 232 -5.91 -9.15 10.71
CA ALA A 232 -6.54 -9.43 12.00
C ALA A 232 -7.90 -8.71 12.13
N THR A 233 -7.95 -7.41 11.83
CA THR A 233 -9.21 -6.65 11.81
C THR A 233 -10.23 -7.25 10.85
N ALA A 234 -9.80 -7.70 9.68
CA ALA A 234 -10.66 -8.30 8.66
C ALA A 234 -11.32 -9.61 9.15
N MET A 235 -10.58 -10.43 9.88
CA MET A 235 -11.10 -11.66 10.50
C MET A 235 -12.11 -11.37 11.62
N CYS A 236 -11.92 -10.28 12.36
CA CYS A 236 -12.83 -9.88 13.46
C CYS A 236 -14.10 -9.17 12.98
N ALA A 237 -14.01 -8.47 11.85
CA ALA A 237 -15.08 -7.59 11.42
C ALA A 237 -16.19 -8.33 10.66
N PRO A 238 -17.46 -7.94 10.82
CA PRO A 238 -18.57 -8.54 10.08
C PRO A 238 -18.41 -8.32 8.58
N SER A 239 -18.42 -9.43 7.82
CA SER A 239 -18.01 -9.49 6.41
C SER A 239 -18.97 -8.82 5.41
N GLU A 240 -20.23 -8.59 5.79
CA GLU A 240 -21.24 -8.11 4.83
C GLU A 240 -21.03 -6.64 4.41
N LYS A 241 -20.61 -5.79 5.35
CA LYS A 241 -20.46 -4.36 5.09
C LYS A 241 -19.28 -4.02 4.19
N PHE A 242 -18.17 -4.74 4.34
CA PHE A 242 -16.99 -4.51 3.52
C PHE A 242 -17.12 -5.17 2.15
N LEU A 243 -17.74 -6.35 2.00
CA LEU A 243 -17.98 -6.94 0.68
C LEU A 243 -18.85 -6.05 -0.23
N MET A 244 -19.80 -5.31 0.35
CA MET A 244 -20.62 -4.33 -0.39
C MET A 244 -19.83 -3.06 -0.76
N MET A 245 -18.66 -2.86 -0.15
CA MET A 245 -17.81 -1.68 -0.35
C MET A 245 -16.92 -1.77 -1.60
N GLY A 246 -16.96 -2.87 -2.35
CA GLY A 246 -16.18 -3.04 -3.59
C GLY A 246 -16.41 -1.94 -4.63
N GLY A 247 -17.64 -1.44 -4.74
CA GLY A 247 -17.99 -0.34 -5.66
C GLY A 247 -17.28 0.98 -5.33
N PRO A 248 -17.45 1.54 -4.11
CA PRO A 248 -16.70 2.71 -3.67
C PRO A 248 -15.18 2.55 -3.71
N LEU A 249 -14.67 1.37 -3.34
CA LEU A 249 -13.23 1.07 -3.42
C LEU A 249 -12.71 1.14 -4.86
N ALA A 250 -13.46 0.60 -5.83
CA ALA A 250 -13.12 0.68 -7.25
C ALA A 250 -13.12 2.13 -7.77
N MET A 251 -14.07 2.97 -7.34
CA MET A 251 -14.06 4.40 -7.68
C MET A 251 -12.81 5.10 -7.12
N GLY A 252 -12.46 4.82 -5.86
CA GLY A 252 -11.24 5.34 -5.25
C GLY A 252 -9.97 4.89 -5.99
N LEU A 253 -9.93 3.63 -6.45
CA LEU A 253 -8.82 3.11 -7.25
C LEU A 253 -8.69 3.88 -8.56
N GLY A 254 -9.81 4.20 -9.22
CA GLY A 254 -9.85 5.07 -10.39
C GLY A 254 -9.24 6.44 -10.14
N VAL A 255 -9.57 7.08 -9.00
CA VAL A 255 -8.97 8.37 -8.61
C VAL A 255 -7.45 8.27 -8.45
N VAL A 256 -6.97 7.24 -7.73
CA VAL A 256 -5.54 7.01 -7.52
C VAL A 256 -4.81 6.68 -8.83
N PHE A 257 -5.46 5.94 -9.72
CA PHE A 257 -4.94 5.59 -11.03
C PHE A 257 -4.80 6.81 -11.94
N VAL A 258 -5.85 7.64 -12.03
CA VAL A 258 -5.82 8.92 -12.76
C VAL A 258 -4.78 9.86 -12.16
N ALA A 259 -4.63 9.89 -10.82
CA ALA A 259 -3.59 10.69 -10.18
C ALA A 259 -2.18 10.22 -10.55
N ASN A 260 -1.96 8.90 -10.65
CA ASN A 260 -0.69 8.31 -11.08
C ASN A 260 -0.34 8.70 -12.53
N ILE A 261 -1.32 8.61 -13.45
CA ILE A 261 -1.16 9.09 -14.84
C ILE A 261 -0.91 10.60 -14.87
N GLY A 262 -1.67 11.37 -14.08
CA GLY A 262 -1.53 12.82 -14.00
C GLY A 262 -0.15 13.28 -13.54
N SER A 263 0.50 12.53 -12.65
CA SER A 263 1.87 12.82 -12.19
C SER A 263 2.93 12.79 -13.30
N PHE A 264 2.67 12.17 -14.46
CA PHE A 264 3.56 12.25 -15.63
C PHE A 264 3.48 13.61 -16.35
N PHE A 265 2.31 14.25 -16.32
CA PHE A 265 2.07 15.53 -17.03
C PHE A 265 2.41 16.75 -16.18
N PHE A 266 2.39 16.63 -14.85
CA PHE A 266 2.61 17.74 -13.95
C PHE A 266 3.90 17.56 -13.12
N PRO A 267 4.85 18.51 -13.18
CA PRO A 267 6.06 18.41 -12.39
C PRO A 267 5.79 18.42 -10.88
N PRO A 268 6.52 17.63 -10.08
CA PRO A 268 6.24 17.44 -8.64
C PRO A 268 6.46 18.70 -7.79
N HIS A 269 7.15 19.72 -8.30
CA HIS A 269 7.37 21.01 -7.63
C HIS A 269 6.18 21.97 -7.73
N THR A 270 5.22 21.69 -8.61
CA THR A 270 3.98 22.45 -8.74
C THR A 270 2.99 22.08 -7.64
N ALA A 271 2.09 22.99 -7.26
CA ALA A 271 1.04 22.71 -6.28
C ALA A 271 0.15 21.53 -6.70
N LEU A 272 -0.23 21.45 -7.99
CA LEU A 272 -0.97 20.31 -8.54
C LEU A 272 -0.15 19.03 -8.53
N GLY A 273 1.08 19.04 -9.02
CA GLY A 273 1.95 17.85 -9.04
C GLY A 273 2.18 17.30 -7.63
N ALA A 274 2.41 18.18 -6.64
CA ALA A 274 2.52 17.81 -5.24
C ALA A 274 1.21 17.24 -4.67
N SER A 275 0.06 17.78 -5.08
CA SER A 275 -1.24 17.25 -4.67
C SER A 275 -1.50 15.86 -5.25
N LEU A 276 -1.21 15.64 -6.54
CA LEU A 276 -1.31 14.35 -7.19
C LEU A 276 -0.37 13.33 -6.54
N ALA A 277 0.89 13.72 -6.29
CA ALA A 277 1.86 12.89 -5.58
C ALA A 277 1.37 12.52 -4.17
N SER A 278 0.74 13.47 -3.46
CA SER A 278 0.15 13.19 -2.13
C SER A 278 -1.04 12.23 -2.20
N VAL A 279 -1.92 12.36 -3.20
CA VAL A 279 -3.06 11.47 -3.43
C VAL A 279 -2.59 10.06 -3.79
N VAL A 280 -1.59 9.97 -4.69
CA VAL A 280 -0.92 8.73 -5.01
C VAL A 280 -0.39 8.11 -3.73
N VAL A 281 0.58 8.75 -3.05
CA VAL A 281 1.27 8.14 -1.91
C VAL A 281 0.36 7.87 -0.71
N TYR A 282 -0.34 8.88 -0.18
CA TYR A 282 -1.09 8.79 1.07
C TYR A 282 -2.51 8.28 0.86
N GLY A 283 -3.21 8.82 -0.13
CA GLY A 283 -4.57 8.38 -0.50
C GLY A 283 -4.57 6.93 -0.98
N GLY A 284 -3.61 6.58 -1.84
CA GLY A 284 -3.44 5.21 -2.28
C GLY A 284 -3.07 4.25 -1.15
N LEU A 285 -2.30 4.68 -0.13
CA LEU A 285 -1.97 3.80 1.00
C LEU A 285 -3.22 3.43 1.79
N ILE A 286 -4.07 4.42 2.09
CA ILE A 286 -5.34 4.22 2.78
C ILE A 286 -6.26 3.31 1.95
N LEU A 287 -6.34 3.58 0.65
CA LEU A 287 -7.15 2.80 -0.29
C LEU A 287 -6.72 1.33 -0.35
N PHE A 288 -5.43 1.05 -0.55
CA PHE A 288 -4.95 -0.34 -0.61
C PHE A 288 -5.00 -1.03 0.75
N SER A 289 -4.91 -0.28 1.85
CA SER A 289 -5.17 -0.82 3.20
C SER A 289 -6.64 -1.27 3.34
N MET A 290 -7.58 -0.52 2.77
CA MET A 290 -8.99 -0.94 2.71
C MET A 290 -9.22 -2.11 1.75
N PHE A 291 -8.56 -2.14 0.59
CA PHE A 291 -8.61 -3.28 -0.33
C PHE A 291 -8.08 -4.55 0.32
N LEU A 292 -6.98 -4.47 1.07
CA LEU A 292 -6.45 -5.60 1.81
C LEU A 292 -7.48 -6.18 2.80
N LEU A 293 -8.22 -5.31 3.51
CA LEU A 293 -9.29 -5.74 4.42
C LEU A 293 -10.45 -6.39 3.65
N TYR A 294 -10.86 -5.79 2.53
CA TYR A 294 -11.87 -6.33 1.62
C TYR A 294 -11.49 -7.71 1.08
N ASP A 295 -10.29 -7.85 0.55
CA ASP A 295 -9.82 -9.06 -0.10
C ASP A 295 -9.54 -10.17 0.92
N THR A 296 -9.05 -9.84 2.11
CA THR A 296 -8.93 -10.82 3.21
C THR A 296 -10.30 -11.44 3.51
N GLN A 297 -11.35 -10.64 3.62
CA GLN A 297 -12.71 -11.16 3.85
C GLN A 297 -13.27 -11.92 2.65
N ARG A 298 -12.98 -11.46 1.44
CA ARG A 298 -13.36 -12.15 0.21
C ARG A 298 -12.72 -13.54 0.12
N ILE A 299 -11.44 -13.66 0.49
CA ILE A 299 -10.72 -14.95 0.54
C ILE A 299 -11.34 -15.88 1.57
N ILE A 300 -11.62 -15.38 2.79
CA ILE A 300 -12.27 -16.16 3.85
C ILE A 300 -13.66 -16.64 3.41
N LYS A 301 -14.49 -15.74 2.87
CA LYS A 301 -15.84 -16.10 2.39
C LYS A 301 -15.77 -17.12 1.25
N LYS A 302 -14.83 -16.96 0.33
CA LYS A 302 -14.59 -17.93 -0.76
C LYS A 302 -14.16 -19.29 -0.21
N ALA A 303 -13.30 -19.32 0.81
CA ALA A 303 -12.87 -20.57 1.45
C ALA A 303 -14.02 -21.28 2.19
N GLU A 304 -14.92 -20.52 2.84
CA GLU A 304 -16.10 -21.02 3.55
C GLU A 304 -17.21 -21.55 2.60
N HIS A 305 -17.51 -20.83 1.51
CA HIS A 305 -18.69 -21.12 0.66
C HIS A 305 -18.41 -22.02 -0.53
N GLN A 306 -17.15 -22.19 -0.91
CA GLN A 306 -16.82 -23.03 -2.06
C GLN A 306 -17.04 -24.50 -1.66
N PRO A 307 -17.94 -25.26 -2.31
CA PRO A 307 -18.18 -26.65 -1.93
C PRO A 307 -16.87 -27.41 -1.95
N PHE A 308 -16.59 -28.16 -0.89
CA PHE A 308 -15.55 -29.18 -0.97
C PHE A 308 -16.02 -30.22 -1.98
N GLY A 309 -15.11 -30.75 -2.80
CA GLY A 309 -15.46 -31.73 -3.82
C GLY A 309 -16.43 -32.78 -3.29
N GLY A 310 -17.43 -33.11 -4.10
CA GLY A 310 -18.54 -33.97 -3.72
C GLY A 310 -18.82 -34.98 -4.82
N VAL A 311 -19.54 -36.03 -4.44
CA VAL A 311 -20.11 -36.96 -5.42
C VAL A 311 -21.37 -36.31 -5.95
N GLN A 312 -21.34 -35.85 -7.20
CA GLN A 312 -22.54 -35.40 -7.88
C GLN A 312 -23.14 -36.62 -8.59
N THR A 313 -24.26 -37.13 -8.07
CA THR A 313 -25.01 -38.22 -8.70
C THR A 313 -26.00 -37.63 -9.68
N TYR A 314 -25.82 -37.90 -10.97
CA TYR A 314 -26.79 -37.55 -12.01
C TYR A 314 -27.27 -38.81 -12.73
N TYR A 315 -28.50 -38.79 -13.23
CA TYR A 315 -29.04 -39.92 -14.00
C TYR A 315 -28.67 -39.73 -15.47
N ASN A 316 -28.05 -40.75 -16.07
CA ASN A 316 -27.84 -40.75 -17.51
C ASN A 316 -29.19 -40.89 -18.25
N GLN A 317 -29.17 -40.71 -19.57
CA GLN A 317 -30.35 -40.84 -20.43
C GLN A 317 -31.08 -42.20 -20.32
N TYR A 318 -30.44 -43.22 -19.75
CA TYR A 318 -30.99 -44.56 -19.52
C TYR A 318 -31.48 -44.78 -18.07
N GLY A 319 -31.55 -43.74 -17.25
CA GLY A 319 -32.05 -43.82 -15.87
C GLY A 319 -31.09 -44.50 -14.88
N GLN A 320 -29.82 -44.69 -15.24
CA GLN A 320 -28.80 -45.24 -14.35
C GLN A 320 -28.10 -44.11 -13.58
N PRO A 321 -27.87 -44.25 -12.27
CA PRO A 321 -27.12 -43.26 -11.50
C PRO A 321 -25.64 -43.29 -11.90
N VAL A 322 -25.11 -42.14 -12.31
CA VAL A 322 -23.68 -41.92 -12.58
C VAL A 322 -23.15 -41.00 -11.49
N GLN A 323 -22.13 -41.46 -10.76
CA GLN A 323 -21.45 -40.69 -9.72
C GLN A 323 -20.19 -40.07 -10.31
N GLU A 324 -20.19 -38.76 -10.50
CA GLU A 324 -18.98 -38.02 -10.86
C GLU A 324 -18.42 -37.35 -9.61
N VAL A 325 -17.17 -37.69 -9.30
CA VAL A 325 -16.42 -37.02 -8.24
C VAL A 325 -15.97 -35.68 -8.82
N TYR A 326 -16.74 -34.62 -8.58
CA TYR A 326 -16.31 -33.28 -8.94
C TYR A 326 -15.52 -32.70 -7.78
N GLN A 327 -14.23 -32.49 -8.00
CA GLN A 327 -13.43 -31.68 -7.10
C GLN A 327 -13.62 -30.22 -7.52
N SER A 328 -14.39 -29.45 -6.75
CA SER A 328 -14.37 -28.00 -6.91
C SER A 328 -13.02 -27.50 -6.40
N GLY A 329 -12.05 -27.43 -7.30
CA GLY A 329 -10.71 -26.94 -7.02
C GLY A 329 -10.78 -25.53 -6.46
N PHE A 330 -10.59 -25.41 -5.14
CA PHE A 330 -10.23 -24.12 -4.58
C PHE A 330 -8.84 -23.78 -5.11
N ASP A 331 -8.74 -22.73 -5.93
CA ASP A 331 -7.47 -22.26 -6.47
C ASP A 331 -6.84 -21.23 -5.51
N PRO A 332 -5.86 -21.65 -4.68
CA PRO A 332 -5.22 -20.76 -3.71
C PRO A 332 -4.37 -19.68 -4.40
N ILE A 333 -3.81 -19.96 -5.58
CA ILE A 333 -2.93 -19.03 -6.32
C ILE A 333 -3.76 -17.87 -6.85
N ASN A 334 -4.93 -18.15 -7.42
CA ASN A 334 -5.84 -17.10 -7.86
C ASN A 334 -6.50 -16.36 -6.69
N ALA A 335 -6.76 -17.05 -5.57
CA ALA A 335 -7.36 -16.43 -4.39
C ALA A 335 -6.43 -15.40 -3.73
N GLN A 336 -5.13 -15.69 -3.62
CA GLN A 336 -4.16 -14.77 -3.01
C GLN A 336 -3.75 -13.60 -3.91
N LEU A 337 -3.98 -13.69 -5.23
CA LEU A 337 -3.37 -12.78 -6.19
C LEU A 337 -3.79 -11.31 -6.00
N SER A 338 -5.02 -11.04 -5.61
CA SER A 338 -5.48 -9.66 -5.35
C SER A 338 -4.91 -9.12 -4.04
N LEU A 339 -4.92 -9.94 -2.98
CA LEU A 339 -4.26 -9.64 -1.69
C LEU A 339 -2.76 -9.37 -1.87
N TYR A 340 -2.07 -10.16 -2.68
CA TYR A 340 -0.66 -9.96 -3.04
C TYR A 340 -0.41 -8.58 -3.68
N MET A 341 -1.27 -8.18 -4.62
CA MET A 341 -1.16 -6.88 -5.27
C MET A 341 -1.37 -5.73 -4.30
N ASP A 342 -2.32 -5.84 -3.37
CA ASP A 342 -2.52 -4.84 -2.33
C ASP A 342 -1.30 -4.69 -1.42
N ILE A 343 -0.70 -5.80 -1.00
CA ILE A 343 0.52 -5.80 -0.18
C ILE A 343 1.67 -5.10 -0.91
N LEU A 344 1.89 -5.40 -2.19
CA LEU A 344 2.94 -4.74 -2.96
C LEU A 344 2.65 -3.24 -3.13
N ASN A 345 1.40 -2.86 -3.40
CA ASN A 345 1.04 -1.45 -3.51
C ASN A 345 1.23 -0.68 -2.18
N ILE A 346 0.92 -1.29 -1.04
CA ILE A 346 1.21 -0.74 0.28
C ILE A 346 2.72 -0.61 0.49
N PHE A 347 3.49 -1.66 0.15
CA PHE A 347 4.94 -1.66 0.28
C PHE A 347 5.61 -0.55 -0.52
N ILE A 348 5.29 -0.42 -1.82
CA ILE A 348 5.84 0.62 -2.70
C ILE A 348 5.59 2.00 -2.10
N ARG A 349 4.38 2.24 -1.56
CA ARG A 349 4.02 3.50 -0.90
C ARG A 349 4.79 3.73 0.38
N MET A 350 4.98 2.71 1.18
CA MET A 350 5.81 2.82 2.39
C MET A 350 7.25 3.15 2.02
N VAL A 351 7.81 2.53 0.98
CA VAL A 351 9.13 2.87 0.44
C VAL A 351 9.19 4.30 -0.06
N MET A 352 8.16 4.79 -0.77
CA MET A 352 8.11 6.19 -1.21
C MET A 352 8.05 7.18 -0.05
N ILE A 353 7.27 6.89 1.00
CA ILE A 353 7.20 7.73 2.21
C ILE A 353 8.57 7.78 2.91
N MET A 354 9.25 6.63 3.01
CA MET A 354 10.53 6.50 3.69
C MET A 354 11.73 7.02 2.87
N GLY A 355 11.71 6.83 1.55
CA GLY A 355 12.75 7.26 0.62
C GLY A 355 12.62 8.74 0.24
N GLY A 356 11.40 9.24 0.10
CA GLY A 356 11.11 10.63 -0.26
C GLY A 356 11.42 11.66 0.84
N GLY A 357 11.68 11.21 2.08
CA GLY A 357 12.10 12.08 3.18
C GLY A 357 13.45 12.77 2.94
N ASN A 358 14.32 12.19 2.10
CA ASN A 358 15.69 12.67 1.90
C ASN A 358 15.83 13.64 0.70
N GLN A 359 14.87 13.68 -0.22
CA GLN A 359 14.86 14.58 -1.38
C GLN A 359 14.41 16.01 -1.03
N ARG A 360 13.94 16.23 0.20
CA ARG A 360 13.57 17.55 0.75
C ARG A 360 14.74 18.32 1.37
N ARG A 361 15.94 17.72 1.41
CA ARG A 361 17.16 18.31 2.00
C ARG A 361 18.21 18.72 0.98
N LYS A 362 17.93 18.62 -0.33
CA LYS A 362 18.84 19.09 -1.38
C LYS A 362 18.16 20.12 -2.27
#